data_AF-A0A380FGD9-F1
#
_entry.id   AF-A0A380FGD9-F1
#
_cell.length_a   1.000
_cell.length_b   1.000
_cell.length_c   1.000
_cell.angle_alpha   90.00
_cell.angle_beta   90.00
_cell.angle_gamma   90.00
#
_symmetry.space_group_name_H-M   'P 1'
#
loop_
_entity.id
_entity.type
_entity.pdbx_description
1 polymer ?
#
loop_
_entity_poly.entity_id
_entity_poly.type
_entity_poly.pdbx_seq_one_letter_code
_entity_poly.pdbx_strand_id
1 'polypeptide(L)'
;MTFNNQSAYTCKIIAINIDSIEVERVEKLNIDTELPQKITICSGLIKADKYEWMLQKATELGANDFIAVGMQRSVVKLTDNKSG
;
A
#
# COMPACT_ATOMS: atom_id res chain seq x y z
N MET A 1 6.11 12.58 3.37
CA MET A 1 4.68 12.29 3.16
C MET A 1 4.13 11.80 4.49
N THR A 2 3.29 12.59 5.18
CA THR A 2 2.78 12.24 6.51
C THR A 2 1.46 11.48 6.33
N PHE A 3 1.50 10.16 6.51
CA PHE A 3 0.47 9.20 6.10
C PHE A 3 -0.90 9.31 6.81
N ASN A 4 -1.07 10.22 7.78
CA ASN A 4 -2.30 10.28 8.57
C ASN A 4 -3.43 11.15 8.00
N ASN A 5 -3.20 11.95 6.94
CA ASN A 5 -4.21 12.94 6.53
C ASN A 5 -4.27 13.23 5.01
N GLN A 6 -3.75 12.33 4.18
CA GLN A 6 -3.66 12.46 2.71
C GLN A 6 -3.10 13.80 2.21
N SER A 7 -2.40 14.54 3.08
CA SER A 7 -1.96 15.89 2.79
C SER A 7 -0.45 15.83 2.59
N ALA A 8 -0.03 16.04 1.34
CA ALA A 8 1.37 16.19 1.00
C ALA A 8 1.82 17.62 1.30
N TYR A 9 3.08 17.78 1.71
CA TYR A 9 3.68 19.08 1.96
C TYR A 9 5.10 19.10 1.46
N THR A 10 5.48 20.22 0.87
CA THR A 10 6.88 20.56 0.66
C THR A 10 7.43 20.99 2.00
N CYS A 11 8.46 20.31 2.49
CA CYS A 11 9.15 20.67 3.72
C CYS A 11 10.62 20.96 3.45
N LYS A 12 11.19 21.89 4.21
CA LYS A 12 12.62 22.18 4.20
C LYS A 12 13.23 21.63 5.48
N ILE A 13 14.34 20.90 5.35
CA ILE A 13 15.11 20.47 6.52
C ILE A 13 15.78 21.70 7.11
N ILE A 14 15.54 21.94 8.41
CA ILE A 14 16.12 23.07 9.15
C ILE A 14 17.19 22.62 10.14
N ALA A 15 17.12 21.38 10.63
CA ALA A 15 18.16 20.78 11.44
C ALA A 15 18.21 19.26 11.26
N ILE A 16 19.41 18.70 11.37
CA ILE A 16 19.66 17.27 11.41
C ILE A 16 20.39 16.99 12.71
N ASN A 17 19.73 16.28 13.61
CA ASN A 17 20.26 15.84 14.90
C ASN A 17 20.57 14.34 14.82
N ILE A 18 21.22 13.81 15.86
CA ILE A 18 21.59 12.39 15.92
C ILE A 18 20.36 11.47 15.85
N ASP A 19 19.27 11.85 16.52
CA ASP A 19 18.07 11.02 16.65
C ASP A 19 16.83 11.61 15.95
N SER A 20 16.94 12.79 15.34
CA SER A 20 15.79 13.47 14.74
C SER A 20 16.17 14.39 13.59
N ILE A 21 15.18 14.63 12.72
CA ILE A 21 15.27 15.63 11.66
C ILE A 21 14.15 16.63 11.91
N GLU A 22 14.50 17.90 12.01
CA GLU A 22 13.53 18.98 12.10
C GLU A 22 13.26 19.53 10.71
N VAL A 23 11.97 19.68 10.41
CA VAL A 23 11.52 20.16 9.12
C VAL A 23 10.53 21.31 9.29
N GLU A 24 10.70 22.35 8.49
CA GLU A 24 9.75 23.44 8.36
C GLU A 24 8.80 23.14 7.20
N ARG A 25 7.49 23.28 7.43
CA ARG A 25 6.47 23.10 6.39
C ARG A 25 6.41 24.37 5.54
N VAL A 26 6.82 24.27 4.28
CA VAL A 26 6.88 25.39 3.34
C VAL A 26 5.53 25.58 2.64
N GLU A 27 4.96 24.51 2.11
CA GLU A 27 3.74 24.59 1.30
C GLU A 27 2.92 23.31 1.39
N LYS A 28 1.59 23.44 1.31
CA LYS A 28 0.68 22.30 1.15
C LYS A 28 0.58 21.95 -0.33
N LEU A 29 0.95 20.72 -0.65
CA LEU A 29 0.76 20.14 -1.98
C LEU A 29 -0.64 19.53 -2.05
N ASN A 30 -1.49 20.10 -2.90
CA ASN A 30 -2.77 19.47 -3.31
C ASN A 30 -2.45 18.40 -4.37
N ILE A 31 -1.91 17.28 -3.93
CA ILE A 31 -1.67 16.13 -4.80
C ILE A 31 -2.78 15.12 -4.53
N ASP A 32 -3.54 14.82 -5.57
CA ASP A 32 -4.47 13.70 -5.61
C ASP A 32 -3.76 12.55 -6.34
N THR A 33 -3.09 11.66 -5.59
CA THR A 33 -2.35 10.52 -6.17
C THR A 33 -3.20 9.27 -6.37
N GLU A 34 -4.46 9.28 -5.91
CA GLU A 34 -5.34 8.13 -6.01
C GLU A 34 -5.95 8.05 -7.41
N LEU A 35 -6.13 6.83 -7.92
CA LEU A 35 -6.88 6.64 -9.14
C LEU A 35 -8.35 7.06 -8.92
N PRO A 36 -9.00 7.69 -9.91
CA PRO A 36 -10.43 8.02 -9.84
C PRO A 36 -11.33 6.76 -9.85
N GLN A 37 -10.76 5.59 -10.12
CA GLN A 37 -11.45 4.30 -10.08
C GLN A 37 -10.87 3.41 -9.00
N LYS A 38 -11.76 2.81 -8.21
CA LYS A 38 -11.41 1.79 -7.23
C LYS A 38 -11.14 0.46 -7.94
N ILE A 39 -9.90 0.00 -7.91
CA ILE A 39 -9.51 -1.29 -8.51
C ILE A 39 -9.40 -2.34 -7.41
N THR A 40 -10.21 -3.39 -7.51
CA THR A 40 -10.15 -4.57 -6.63
C THR A 40 -9.58 -5.76 -7.40
N ILE A 41 -8.52 -6.38 -6.87
CA ILE A 41 -7.90 -7.56 -7.47
C ILE A 41 -8.40 -8.82 -6.76
N CYS A 42 -9.14 -9.65 -7.49
CA CYS A 42 -9.53 -10.99 -7.05
C CYS A 42 -8.54 -12.01 -7.61
N SER A 43 -7.74 -12.65 -6.76
CA SER A 43 -6.68 -13.58 -7.18
C SER A 43 -6.74 -14.90 -6.44
N GLY A 44 -6.43 -15.98 -7.15
CA GLY A 44 -6.22 -17.29 -6.54
C GLY A 44 -4.96 -17.29 -5.69
N LEU A 45 -4.96 -18.02 -4.57
CA LEU A 45 -3.74 -18.18 -3.78
C LEU A 45 -2.66 -18.89 -4.61
N ILE A 46 -1.62 -18.14 -4.94
CA ILE A 46 -0.34 -18.61 -5.50
C ILE A 46 0.68 -18.78 -4.36
N LYS A 47 1.82 -19.44 -4.62
CA LYS A 47 2.90 -19.57 -3.62
C LYS A 47 3.27 -18.18 -3.04
N ALA A 48 3.53 -18.13 -1.73
CA ALA A 48 3.70 -16.89 -0.94
C ALA A 48 4.55 -15.82 -1.64
N ASP A 49 5.74 -16.19 -2.12
CA ASP A 49 6.70 -15.27 -2.76
C ASP A 49 6.11 -14.53 -3.97
N LYS A 50 5.24 -15.19 -4.75
CA LYS A 50 4.61 -14.57 -5.92
C LYS A 50 3.44 -13.66 -5.53
N TYR A 51 2.77 -13.97 -4.42
CA TYR A 51 1.63 -13.19 -3.95
C TYR A 51 2.09 -11.86 -3.36
N GLU A 52 3.18 -11.85 -2.59
CA GLU A 52 3.80 -10.63 -2.09
C GLU A 52 4.28 -9.71 -3.22
N TRP A 53 4.91 -10.29 -4.24
CA TRP A 53 5.32 -9.53 -5.43
C TRP A 53 4.11 -8.90 -6.17
N MET A 54 3.01 -9.65 -6.30
CA MET A 54 1.77 -9.13 -6.90
C MET A 54 1.18 -7.99 -6.07
N LEU A 55 1.11 -8.12 -4.73
CA LEU A 55 0.60 -7.07 -3.85
C LEU A 55 1.42 -5.78 -3.99
N GLN A 56 2.75 -5.89 -3.99
CA GLN A 56 3.64 -4.74 -4.17
C GLN A 56 3.37 -4.02 -5.49
N LYS A 57 3.35 -4.75 -6.61
CA LYS A 57 3.16 -4.16 -7.94
C LYS A 57 1.76 -3.63 -8.18
N ALA A 58 0.74 -4.30 -7.66
CA ALA A 58 -0.62 -3.81 -7.73
C ALA A 58 -0.81 -2.52 -6.92
N THR A 59 -0.20 -2.42 -5.73
CA THR A 59 -0.25 -1.19 -4.92
C THR A 59 0.48 -0.03 -5.61
N GLU A 60 1.67 -0.28 -6.21
CA GLU A 60 2.38 0.72 -7.03
C GLU A 60 1.54 1.22 -8.23
N LEU A 61 0.64 0.38 -8.74
CA LEU A 61 -0.27 0.69 -9.86
C LEU A 61 -1.62 1.28 -9.40
N GLY A 62 -1.83 1.46 -8.10
CA GLY A 62 -3.04 2.05 -7.54
C GLY A 62 -4.22 1.10 -7.34
N ALA A 63 -3.97 -0.20 -7.18
CA ALA A 63 -4.99 -1.12 -6.67
C ALA A 63 -5.33 -0.79 -5.21
N ASN A 64 -6.62 -0.77 -4.88
CA ASN A 64 -7.09 -0.39 -3.55
C ASN A 64 -7.41 -1.59 -2.66
N ASP A 65 -7.94 -2.67 -3.24
CA ASP A 65 -8.44 -3.82 -2.49
C ASP A 65 -7.97 -5.14 -3.10
N PHE A 66 -7.79 -6.16 -2.24
CA PHE A 66 -7.34 -7.49 -2.63
C PHE A 66 -8.22 -8.56 -2.01
N ILE A 67 -8.76 -9.45 -2.85
CA ILE A 67 -9.61 -10.56 -2.42
C ILE A 67 -8.95 -11.87 -2.85
N ALA A 68 -8.48 -12.66 -1.89
CA ALA A 68 -8.01 -14.01 -2.15
C ALA A 68 -9.22 -14.93 -2.35
N VAL A 69 -9.29 -15.61 -3.49
CA VAL A 69 -10.39 -16.53 -3.82
C VAL A 69 -9.88 -17.95 -3.99
N GLY A 70 -10.63 -18.93 -3.49
CA GLY A 70 -10.36 -20.34 -3.75
C GLY A 70 -10.70 -20.68 -5.19
N MET A 71 -9.69 -20.92 -6.04
CA MET A 71 -9.89 -21.31 -7.44
C MET A 71 -9.63 -22.80 -7.64
N GLN A 72 -10.33 -23.44 -8.59
CA GLN A 72 -10.25 -24.89 -8.85
C GLN A 72 -8.82 -25.38 -9.19
N ARG A 73 -7.95 -24.48 -9.68
CA ARG A 73 -6.53 -24.76 -10.01
C ARG A 73 -5.53 -24.08 -9.07
N SER A 74 -5.97 -23.57 -7.92
CA SER A 74 -5.06 -22.90 -6.98
C SER A 74 -4.07 -23.90 -6.38
N VAL A 75 -2.78 -23.54 -6.42
CA VAL A 75 -1.68 -24.39 -5.90
C VAL A 75 -1.68 -24.42 -4.37
N VAL A 76 -2.19 -23.36 -3.75
CA VAL A 76 -2.32 -23.21 -2.29
C VAL A 76 -3.82 -23.19 -1.96
N LYS A 77 -4.26 -24.05 -1.04
CA LYS A 77 -5.64 -24.03 -0.52
C LYS A 77 -5.72 -22.97 0.59
N LEU A 78 -6.79 -22.16 0.61
CA LEU A 78 -7.10 -21.38 1.80
C LEU A 78 -7.27 -22.38 2.95
N THR A 79 -6.40 -22.35 3.95
CA THR A 79 -6.64 -23.06 5.20
C THR A 79 -7.54 -22.16 6.05
N ASP A 80 -8.73 -22.66 6.39
CA ASP A 80 -9.71 -22.00 7.28
C ASP A 80 -9.20 -21.92 8.74
N ASN A 81 -8.05 -21.29 8.95
CA ASN A 81 -7.50 -21.03 10.29
C ASN A 81 -7.62 -19.54 10.62
N LYS A 82 -8.86 -19.10 10.82
CA LYS A 82 -9.18 -18.08 11.83
C LYS A 82 -10.43 -18.50 12.60
N SER A 83 -10.21 -19.38 13.57
CA SER A 83 -11.01 -19.48 14.79
C SER A 83 -10.05 -19.18 15.94
N GLY A 84 -10.18 -18.04 16.60
CA GLY A 84 -9.32 -17.59 17.71
C GLY A 84 -9.11 -16.09 17.71
#